data_AF-A0A7T5RK52-F1
#
_entry.id   AF-A0A7T5RK52-F1
#
_cell.length_a   1.000
_cell.length_b   1.000
_cell.length_c   1.000
_cell.angle_alpha   90.00
_cell.angle_beta   90.00
_cell.angle_gamma   90.00
#
_symmetry.space_group_name_H-M   'P 1'
#
loop_
_entity.id
_entity.type
_entity.pdbx_description
1 polymer ?
#
loop_
_entity_poly.entity_id
_entity_poly.type
_entity_poly.pdbx_seq_one_letter_code
_entity_poly.pdbx_strand_id
1 'polypeptide(L)'
;MEVTLGDFVKYLVLLLHQGGVPFSFRIPEPWHTLFYKLKNMPHVAGKPDFFGNLGFDWDGPYPKSEELTEFIRALCLTGSVVTTSPHFDAYALPEETKKLWLESFEKLDEPTKRFLTTAFKVARGFNFRNEALPWQLYD
;
A
#
# COMPACT_ATOMS: atom_id res chain seq x y z
N MET A 1 -2.14 -16.25 -12.49
CA MET A 1 -2.94 -15.01 -12.54
C MET A 1 -1.96 -13.86 -12.55
N GLU A 2 -2.06 -12.97 -13.52
CA GLU A 2 -1.20 -11.78 -13.55
C GLU A 2 -1.65 -10.80 -12.46
N VAL A 3 -0.72 -10.32 -11.64
CA VAL A 3 -1.02 -9.36 -10.57
C VAL A 3 -0.84 -7.96 -11.11
N THR A 4 -1.90 -7.15 -11.08
CA THR A 4 -1.84 -5.72 -11.45
C THR A 4 -1.29 -4.87 -10.31
N LEU A 5 -0.91 -3.62 -10.59
CA LEU A 5 -0.59 -2.63 -9.56
C LEU A 5 -1.69 -2.55 -8.51
N GLY A 6 -2.94 -2.55 -8.97
CA GLY A 6 -4.08 -2.40 -8.09
C GLY A 6 -4.30 -3.59 -7.17
N ASP A 7 -4.16 -4.80 -7.70
CA ASP A 7 -4.26 -6.02 -6.89
C ASP A 7 -3.13 -6.07 -5.86
N PHE A 8 -1.92 -5.69 -6.26
CA PHE A 8 -0.78 -5.65 -5.36
C PHE A 8 -0.99 -4.69 -4.19
N VAL A 9 -1.48 -3.46 -4.45
CA VAL A 9 -1.80 -2.50 -3.39
C VAL A 9 -2.89 -3.05 -2.46
N LYS A 10 -3.96 -3.65 -3.00
CA LYS A 10 -5.04 -4.26 -2.19
C LYS A 10 -4.50 -5.37 -1.27
N TYR A 11 -3.68 -6.27 -1.81
CA TYR A 11 -3.10 -7.36 -1.02
C TYR A 11 -2.11 -6.86 0.02
N LEU A 12 -1.30 -5.84 -0.32
CA LEU A 12 -0.41 -5.22 0.64
C LEU A 12 -1.18 -4.54 1.77
N VAL A 13 -2.27 -3.84 1.46
CA VAL A 13 -3.18 -3.22 2.43
C VAL A 13 -3.83 -4.29 3.33
N LEU A 14 -4.28 -5.40 2.76
CA LEU A 14 -4.80 -6.55 3.52
C LEU A 14 -3.75 -7.07 4.52
N LEU A 15 -2.50 -7.25 4.08
CA LEU A 15 -1.41 -7.71 4.94
C LEU A 15 -1.02 -6.70 6.02
N LEU A 16 -0.99 -5.40 5.68
CA LEU A 16 -0.77 -4.32 6.65
C LEU A 16 -1.85 -4.35 7.74
N HIS A 17 -3.12 -4.44 7.34
CA HIS A 17 -4.24 -4.54 8.25
C HIS A 17 -4.17 -5.79 9.15
N GLN A 18 -3.95 -6.98 8.58
CA GLN A 18 -3.80 -8.23 9.34
C GLN A 18 -2.58 -8.21 10.28
N GLY A 19 -1.51 -7.53 9.87
CA GLY A 19 -0.30 -7.34 10.67
C GLY A 19 -0.41 -6.24 11.73
N GLY A 20 -1.58 -5.59 11.88
CA GLY A 20 -1.77 -4.48 12.80
C GLY A 20 -0.92 -3.24 12.45
N VAL A 21 -0.48 -3.13 11.19
CA VAL A 21 0.29 -2.01 10.68
C VAL A 21 -0.69 -0.95 10.19
N PRO A 22 -0.78 0.19 10.88
CA PRO A 22 -1.67 1.28 10.51
C PRO A 22 -1.17 1.93 9.22
N PHE A 23 -2.10 2.35 8.37
CA PHE A 23 -1.76 3.04 7.14
C PHE A 23 -2.74 4.16 6.79
N SER A 24 -2.22 5.19 6.13
CA SER A 24 -2.96 6.28 5.51
C SER A 24 -2.57 6.41 4.05
N PHE A 25 -3.56 6.58 3.20
CA PHE A 25 -3.39 6.98 1.81
C PHE A 25 -3.24 8.49 1.61
N ARG A 26 -3.48 9.30 2.65
CA ARG A 26 -3.30 10.78 2.57
C ARG A 26 -1.83 11.19 2.62
N ILE A 27 -0.95 10.28 3.01
CA ILE A 27 0.49 10.51 3.06
C ILE A 27 1.11 9.68 1.95
N PRO A 28 1.34 10.29 0.78
CA PRO A 28 1.78 9.55 -0.39
C PRO A 28 3.24 9.05 -0.26
N GLU A 29 4.11 9.79 0.44
CA GLU A 29 5.55 9.52 0.51
C GLU A 29 5.95 8.08 0.91
N PRO A 30 5.41 7.50 2.01
CA PRO A 30 5.69 6.12 2.39
C PRO A 30 5.35 5.11 1.31
N TRP A 31 4.24 5.31 0.59
CA TRP A 31 3.82 4.43 -0.50
C TRP A 31 4.77 4.53 -1.69
N HIS A 32 5.09 5.75 -2.10
CA HIS A 32 5.99 5.97 -3.21
C HIS A 32 7.40 5.43 -2.94
N THR A 33 7.96 5.73 -1.76
CA THR A 33 9.29 5.25 -1.39
C THR A 33 9.31 3.73 -1.24
N LEU A 34 8.25 3.12 -0.69
CA LEU A 34 8.11 1.66 -0.66
C LEU A 34 8.12 1.07 -2.07
N PHE A 35 7.26 1.55 -2.98
CA PHE A 35 7.15 0.99 -4.32
C PHE A 35 8.42 1.21 -5.14
N TYR A 36 9.09 2.35 -4.97
CA TYR A 36 10.40 2.58 -5.56
C TYR A 36 11.43 1.58 -5.05
N LYS A 37 11.48 1.33 -3.73
CA LYS A 37 12.38 0.33 -3.15
C LYS A 37 12.10 -1.08 -3.68
N LEU A 38 10.82 -1.47 -3.78
CA LEU A 38 10.42 -2.77 -4.32
C LEU A 38 10.76 -2.90 -5.81
N LYS A 39 10.58 -1.84 -6.61
CA LYS A 39 10.99 -1.79 -8.02
C LYS A 39 12.49 -2.03 -8.17
N ASN A 40 13.32 -1.47 -7.28
CA ASN A 40 14.78 -1.57 -7.36
C ASN A 40 15.38 -2.79 -6.63
N MET A 41 14.56 -3.63 -6.00
CA MET A 41 15.06 -4.92 -5.49
C MET A 41 15.57 -5.78 -6.65
N PRO A 42 16.66 -6.55 -6.43
CA PRO A 42 17.12 -7.58 -7.37
C PRO A 42 15.95 -8.45 -7.84
N HIS A 43 16.07 -9.05 -9.02
CA HIS A 43 14.99 -9.89 -9.54
C HIS A 43 14.72 -11.05 -8.57
N VAL A 44 13.57 -11.00 -7.90
CA VAL A 44 13.09 -12.01 -6.96
C VAL A 44 11.95 -12.76 -7.63
N ALA A 45 11.95 -14.09 -7.53
CA ALA A 45 10.83 -14.91 -8.00
C ALA A 45 9.50 -14.43 -7.42
N GLY A 46 8.48 -14.29 -8.27
CA GLY A 46 7.16 -13.81 -7.88
C GLY A 46 7.01 -12.28 -7.80
N LYS A 47 8.05 -11.51 -8.16
CA LYS A 47 7.90 -10.06 -8.36
C LYS A 47 6.99 -9.80 -9.57
N PRO A 48 5.87 -9.08 -9.40
CA PRO A 48 4.97 -8.80 -10.51
C PRO A 48 5.62 -7.95 -11.62
N ASP A 49 5.25 -8.24 -12.88
CA ASP A 49 5.84 -7.59 -14.06
C ASP A 49 5.53 -6.10 -14.15
N PHE A 50 4.42 -5.62 -13.55
CA PHE A 50 4.08 -4.20 -13.55
C PHE A 50 5.16 -3.32 -12.92
N PHE A 51 6.01 -3.86 -12.03
CA PHE A 51 7.15 -3.11 -11.48
C PHE A 51 8.13 -2.68 -12.57
N GLY A 52 8.24 -3.42 -13.68
CA GLY A 52 9.03 -3.01 -14.85
C GLY A 52 8.52 -1.70 -15.46
N ASN A 53 7.21 -1.55 -15.52
CA ASN A 53 6.53 -0.43 -16.19
C ASN A 53 6.27 0.78 -15.29
N LEU A 54 6.35 0.62 -13.96
CA LEU A 54 6.04 1.71 -13.03
C LEU A 54 7.05 2.87 -13.13
N GLY A 55 6.63 4.04 -13.59
CA GLY A 55 7.48 5.23 -13.70
C GLY A 55 7.71 5.90 -12.35
N PHE A 56 8.91 6.47 -12.13
CA PHE A 56 9.18 7.31 -10.97
C PHE A 56 9.91 8.58 -11.38
N ASP A 57 9.33 9.72 -11.02
CA ASP A 57 9.91 11.05 -11.15
C ASP A 57 10.66 11.43 -9.86
N TRP A 58 11.84 12.03 -10.02
CA TRP A 58 12.76 12.45 -8.96
C TRP A 58 12.81 13.98 -8.74
N ASP A 59 11.90 14.74 -9.33
CA ASP A 59 11.85 16.21 -9.23
C ASP A 59 11.44 16.75 -7.83
N GLY A 60 11.51 15.93 -6.78
CA GLY A 60 11.07 16.28 -5.43
C GLY A 60 11.80 15.55 -4.30
N PRO A 61 11.31 15.65 -3.04
CA PRO A 61 11.98 15.10 -1.87
C PRO A 61 12.03 13.56 -1.83
N TYR A 62 11.23 12.88 -2.66
CA TYR A 62 11.17 11.43 -2.80
C TYR A 62 10.68 11.07 -4.22
N PRO A 63 10.97 9.86 -4.71
CA PRO A 63 10.55 9.44 -6.05
C PRO A 63 9.04 9.29 -6.11
N LYS A 64 8.34 9.91 -7.06
CA LYS A 64 6.87 9.87 -7.19
C LYS A 64 6.44 9.10 -8.43
N SER A 65 5.36 8.32 -8.32
CA SER A 65 4.72 7.64 -9.46
C SER A 65 3.31 8.22 -9.64
N GLU A 66 3.00 8.68 -10.84
CA GLU A 66 1.67 9.20 -11.16
C GLU A 66 0.63 8.07 -11.10
N GLU A 67 0.95 6.91 -11.66
CA GLU A 67 0.05 5.75 -11.69
C GLU A 67 -0.28 5.24 -10.29
N LEU A 68 0.71 5.22 -9.39
CA LEU A 68 0.49 4.87 -7.98
C LEU A 68 -0.39 5.91 -7.28
N THR A 69 -0.20 7.20 -7.60
CA THR A 69 -1.01 8.29 -7.02
C THR A 69 -2.47 8.17 -7.43
N GLU A 70 -2.73 7.98 -8.73
CA GLU A 70 -4.09 7.81 -9.26
C GLU A 70 -4.78 6.60 -8.65
N PHE A 71 -4.07 5.48 -8.53
CA PHE A 71 -4.64 4.27 -7.97
C PHE A 71 -4.97 4.41 -6.48
N ILE A 72 -4.06 4.97 -5.69
CA ILE A 72 -4.30 5.23 -4.26
C ILE A 72 -5.50 6.16 -4.07
N ARG A 73 -5.61 7.22 -4.89
CA ARG A 73 -6.78 8.12 -4.88
C ARG A 73 -8.06 7.37 -5.23
N ALA A 74 -8.04 6.52 -6.25
CA ALA A 74 -9.20 5.72 -6.65
C ALA A 74 -9.66 4.80 -5.51
N LEU A 75 -8.74 4.10 -4.83
CA LEU A 75 -9.07 3.26 -3.68
C LEU A 75 -9.73 4.03 -2.53
N CYS A 76 -9.30 5.26 -2.27
CA CYS A 76 -9.95 6.13 -1.28
C CYS A 76 -11.38 6.50 -1.71
N LEU A 77 -11.57 6.82 -2.99
CA LEU A 77 -12.85 7.32 -3.52
C LEU A 77 -13.90 6.21 -3.66
N THR A 78 -13.51 4.96 -3.92
CA THR A 78 -14.44 3.85 -4.12
C THR A 78 -14.96 3.23 -2.83
N GLY A 79 -14.62 3.79 -1.65
CA GLY A 79 -15.09 3.29 -0.36
C GLY A 79 -14.56 1.89 0.00
N SER A 80 -13.53 1.41 -0.70
CA SER A 80 -12.87 0.13 -0.41
C SER A 80 -12.08 0.14 0.90
N VAL A 81 -11.97 1.32 1.52
CA VAL A 81 -11.41 1.55 2.85
C VAL A 81 -12.31 2.50 3.63
N VAL A 82 -12.51 2.21 4.92
CA VAL A 82 -13.26 3.06 5.85
C VAL A 82 -12.27 3.80 6.72
N THR A 83 -12.53 5.07 7.00
CA THR A 83 -11.71 5.88 7.89
C THR A 83 -12.09 5.59 9.33
N THR A 84 -11.14 5.27 10.19
CA THR A 84 -11.41 5.01 11.63
C THR A 84 -11.27 6.26 12.50
N SER A 85 -10.98 7.43 11.90
CA SER A 85 -10.80 8.70 12.58
C SER A 85 -11.49 9.82 11.76
N PRO A 86 -12.12 10.82 12.41
CA PRO A 86 -12.60 12.05 11.77
C PRO A 86 -11.51 12.78 10.95
N HIS A 87 -10.24 12.56 11.28
CA HIS A 87 -9.09 13.17 10.63
C HIS A 87 -8.42 12.27 9.57
N PHE A 88 -9.00 11.09 9.28
CA PHE A 88 -8.51 10.15 8.26
C PHE A 88 -7.08 9.63 8.54
N ASP A 89 -6.69 9.56 9.82
CA ASP A 89 -5.33 9.18 10.26
C ASP A 89 -5.01 7.70 10.05
N ALA A 90 -6.05 6.86 10.00
CA ALA A 90 -5.96 5.43 9.75
C ALA A 90 -7.18 4.94 8.98
N TYR A 91 -6.94 4.01 8.06
CA TYR A 91 -7.97 3.28 7.35
C TYR A 91 -8.12 1.87 7.93
N ALA A 92 -9.36 1.40 8.01
CA ALA A 92 -9.72 0.00 8.22
C ALA A 92 -10.38 -0.56 6.96
N LEU A 93 -10.28 -1.87 6.78
CA LEU A 93 -11.00 -2.57 5.72
C LEU A 93 -12.36 -3.03 6.24
N PRO A 94 -13.47 -2.77 5.52
CA PRO A 94 -14.74 -3.44 5.81
C PRO A 94 -14.55 -4.96 5.77
N GLU A 95 -15.23 -5.71 6.64
CA GLU A 95 -15.03 -7.16 6.76
C GLU A 95 -15.33 -7.90 5.45
N GLU A 96 -16.35 -7.47 4.69
CA GLU A 96 -16.67 -8.04 3.38
C GLU A 96 -15.56 -7.81 2.34
N THR A 97 -14.97 -6.62 2.34
CA THR A 97 -13.85 -6.27 1.45
C THR A 97 -12.62 -7.11 1.80
N LYS A 98 -12.33 -7.24 3.09
CA LYS A 98 -11.25 -8.08 3.60
C LYS A 98 -11.44 -9.54 3.18
N LYS A 99 -12.64 -10.09 3.32
CA LYS A 99 -12.95 -11.47 2.91
C LYS A 99 -12.72 -11.67 1.41
N LEU A 100 -13.26 -10.78 0.57
CA LEU A 100 -13.10 -10.84 -0.88
C LEU A 100 -11.63 -10.79 -1.32
N TRP A 101 -10.85 -9.88 -0.70
CA TRP A 101 -9.43 -9.74 -1.02
C TRP A 101 -8.62 -10.92 -0.50
N LEU A 102 -8.98 -11.49 0.65
CA LEU A 102 -8.34 -12.68 1.19
C LEU A 102 -8.56 -13.91 0.29
N GLU A 103 -9.80 -14.14 -0.16
CA GLU A 103 -10.11 -15.22 -1.11
C GLU A 103 -9.33 -15.09 -2.43
N SER A 104 -9.08 -13.86 -2.87
CA SER A 104 -8.29 -13.57 -4.08
C SER A 104 -6.79 -13.75 -3.82
N PHE A 105 -6.31 -13.34 -2.65
CA PHE A 105 -4.92 -13.53 -2.20
C PHE A 105 -4.58 -15.02 -2.07
N GLU A 106 -5.47 -15.84 -1.52
CA GLU A 106 -5.26 -17.28 -1.34
C GLU A 106 -5.11 -18.03 -2.67
N LYS A 107 -5.67 -17.51 -3.76
CA LYS A 107 -5.56 -18.06 -5.12
C LYS A 107 -4.26 -17.68 -5.83
N LEU A 108 -3.44 -16.80 -5.25
CA LEU A 108 -2.13 -16.45 -5.82
C LEU A 108 -1.16 -17.63 -5.75
N ASP A 109 -0.23 -17.68 -6.71
CA ASP A 109 0.88 -18.61 -6.68
C ASP A 109 1.84 -18.30 -5.51
N GLU A 110 2.52 -19.33 -5.02
CA GLU A 110 3.41 -19.23 -3.87
C GLU A 110 4.59 -18.25 -4.06
N PRO A 111 5.27 -18.19 -5.22
CA PRO A 111 6.25 -17.13 -5.48
C PRO A 111 5.67 -15.72 -5.25
N THR A 112 4.51 -15.41 -5.82
CA THR A 112 3.87 -14.10 -5.67
C THR A 112 3.50 -13.80 -4.21
N LYS A 113 2.94 -14.77 -3.48
CA LYS A 113 2.66 -14.63 -2.03
C LYS A 113 3.93 -14.34 -1.22
N ARG A 114 5.04 -15.02 -1.54
CA ARG A 114 6.35 -14.77 -0.90
C ARG A 114 6.87 -13.36 -1.18
N PHE A 115 6.70 -12.88 -2.41
CA PHE A 115 7.07 -11.52 -2.75
C PHE A 115 6.20 -10.49 -2.01
N LEU A 116 4.88 -10.69 -1.94
CA LEU A 116 3.97 -9.85 -1.14
C LEU A 116 4.33 -9.85 0.36
N THR A 117 4.67 -11.02 0.91
CA THR A 117 5.16 -11.12 2.31
C THR A 117 6.45 -10.34 2.51
N THR A 118 7.35 -10.36 1.53
CA THR A 118 8.58 -9.55 1.54
C THR A 118 8.24 -8.06 1.48
N ALA A 119 7.33 -7.65 0.60
CA ALA A 119 6.86 -6.28 0.51
C ALA A 119 6.23 -5.80 1.82
N PHE A 120 5.43 -6.63 2.48
CA PHE A 120 4.88 -6.34 3.82
C PHE A 120 6.00 -6.14 4.86
N LYS A 121 7.02 -7.01 4.90
CA LYS A 121 8.16 -6.84 5.82
C LYS A 121 8.91 -5.53 5.57
N VAL A 122 9.07 -5.13 4.31
CA VAL A 122 9.70 -3.87 3.94
C VAL A 122 8.82 -2.69 4.35
N ALA A 123 7.51 -2.78 4.12
CA ALA A 123 6.52 -1.78 4.48
C ALA A 123 6.51 -1.48 5.98
N ARG A 124 6.73 -2.48 6.85
CA ARG A 124 6.83 -2.27 8.31
C ARG A 124 7.93 -1.29 8.74
N GLY A 125 8.91 -1.00 7.87
CA GLY A 125 9.94 0.01 8.12
C GLY A 125 9.52 1.44 7.77
N PHE A 126 8.31 1.66 7.27
CA PHE A 126 7.79 2.96 6.86
C PHE A 126 6.68 3.44 7.80
N ASN A 127 6.61 4.76 8.00
CA ASN A 127 5.53 5.38 8.76
C ASN A 127 4.42 5.85 7.81
N PHE A 128 3.34 5.09 7.72
CA PHE A 128 2.18 5.43 6.90
C PHE A 128 1.14 6.30 7.63
N ARG A 129 1.40 6.71 8.87
CA ARG A 129 0.46 7.49 9.68
C ARG A 129 0.69 8.99 9.55
N ASN A 130 -0.41 9.73 9.68
CA ASN A 130 -0.32 11.17 9.82
C ASN A 130 -0.07 11.42 11.29
N GLU A 131 1.20 11.54 11.68
CA GLU A 131 1.53 12.06 12.99
C GLU A 131 1.28 13.56 12.98
N ALA A 132 0.00 13.96 12.97
CA ALA A 132 -0.34 15.18 13.67
C ALA A 132 0.05 14.93 15.13
N LEU A 133 1.12 15.59 15.56
CA LEU A 133 1.61 15.56 16.94
C LEU A 133 0.43 15.69 17.91
N PRO A 134 0.38 14.95 19.04
CA PRO A 134 -0.76 14.96 19.95
C PRO A 134 -1.12 16.30 20.62
N TRP A 135 -0.58 17.45 20.23
CA TRP A 135 -0.73 18.71 20.96
C TRP A 135 -0.77 19.97 20.07
N GLN A 136 -1.81 20.12 19.26
CA GLN A 136 -2.37 21.45 19.02
C GLN A 136 -3.78 21.50 19.61
N LEU A 137 -3.85 21.38 20.93
CA LEU A 137 -4.90 22.00 21.73
C LEU A 137 -4.36 23.39 22.11
N TYR A 138 -4.57 24.35 21.20
CA TYR A 138 -4.70 25.75 21.57
C TYR A 138 -6.17 26.10 21.35
N ASP A 139 -6.93 26.09 22.45
CA ASP A 139 -7.65 27.26 22.97
C ASP A 139 -8.03 27.00 24.44
#